data_AF-A0A061RW62-F1
#
_entry.id   AF-A0A061RW62-F1
#
_cell.length_a   1.000
_cell.length_b   1.000
_cell.length_c   1.000
_cell.angle_alpha   90.00
_cell.angle_beta   90.00
_cell.angle_gamma   90.00
#
_symmetry.space_group_name_H-M   'P 1'
#
loop_
_entity.id
_entity.type
_entity.pdbx_description
1 polymer ?
#
loop_
_entity_poly.entity_id
_entity_poly.type
_entity_poly.pdbx_seq_one_letter_code
_entity_poly.pdbx_strand_id
1 'polypeptide(L)' 'DEQFRTRPHRVERLSDRKITVISGGWRHSMAADEHGKLFAWGWGKFGQLGIGSSKDQNAPQLVEALSSEKIAQVA' A
#
# COMPACT_ATOMS: atom_id res chain seq x y z
N ASP A 1 2.75 5.44 12.30
CA ASP A 1 3.87 5.10 13.19
C ASP A 1 5.11 5.67 12.53
N GLU A 2 5.80 6.63 13.16
CA GLU A 2 6.96 7.33 12.58
C GLU A 2 8.29 6.70 13.04
N GLN A 3 8.24 5.51 13.62
CA GLN A 3 9.44 4.83 14.11
C GLN A 3 10.27 4.26 12.97
N PHE A 4 11.54 4.67 12.90
CA PHE A 4 12.54 4.02 12.07
C PHE A 4 12.70 2.55 12.52
N ARG A 5 12.46 1.62 11.59
CA ARG A 5 12.65 0.17 11.82
C ARG A 5 13.95 -0.26 11.15
N THR A 6 14.90 -0.78 11.94
CA THR A 6 16.21 -1.26 11.46
C THR A 6 16.28 -2.79 11.30
N ARG A 7 15.18 -3.48 11.63
CA ARG A 7 14.99 -4.93 11.47
C ARG A 7 13.71 -5.17 10.68
N PRO A 8 13.58 -6.31 9.99
CA PRO A 8 12.31 -6.71 9.39
C PRO A 8 11.17 -6.57 10.40
N HIS A 9 10.12 -5.87 10.01
CA HIS A 9 8.98 -5.58 10.86
C HIS A 9 7.70 -5.90 10.10
N ARG A 10 6.80 -6.64 10.73
CA ARG A 10 5.52 -6.98 10.12
C ARG A 10 4.70 -5.70 9.95
N VAL A 11 4.10 -5.53 8.77
CA VAL A 11 3.13 -4.45 8.55
C VAL A 11 1.80 -4.90 9.14
N GLU A 12 1.55 -4.55 10.40
CA GLU A 12 0.39 -5.05 11.18
C GLU A 12 -0.96 -4.79 10.51
N ARG A 13 -1.10 -3.69 9.76
CA ARG A 13 -2.32 -3.35 9.01
C ARG A 13 -2.67 -4.35 7.89
N LEU A 14 -1.74 -5.23 7.53
CA LEU A 14 -1.91 -6.26 6.51
C LEU A 14 -1.76 -7.67 7.09
N SER A 15 -1.67 -7.84 8.42
CA SER A 15 -1.33 -9.13 9.03
C SER A 15 -2.41 -10.20 8.88
N ASP A 16 -3.65 -9.78 8.68
CA ASP A 16 -4.83 -10.62 8.43
C ASP A 16 -5.06 -10.92 6.94
N ARG A 17 -4.14 -10.50 6.07
CA ARG A 17 -4.25 -10.61 4.62
C ARG A 17 -3.12 -11.44 4.05
N LYS A 18 -3.46 -12.29 3.08
CA LYS A 18 -2.46 -12.94 2.25
C LYS A 18 -2.07 -12.02 1.11
N ILE A 19 -0.91 -11.37 1.25
CA ILE A 19 -0.34 -10.52 0.21
C ILE A 19 0.27 -11.39 -0.90
N THR A 20 -0.09 -11.11 -2.15
CA THR A 20 0.35 -11.87 -3.33
C THR A 20 1.23 -11.04 -4.27
N VAL A 21 1.10 -9.72 -4.24
CA VAL A 21 1.88 -8.79 -5.06
C VAL A 21 2.37 -7.64 -4.18
N ILE A 22 3.62 -7.22 -4.38
CA ILE A 22 4.20 -6.04 -3.76
C ILE A 22 4.92 -5.20 -4.82
N SER A 23 4.89 -3.88 -4.68
CA SER A 23 5.79 -2.96 -5.39
C SER A 23 6.31 -1.88 -4.46
N GLY A 24 7.53 -1.41 -4.74
CA GLY A 24 8.17 -0.31 -4.04
C GLY A 24 8.66 0.74 -5.03
N GLY A 25 8.15 1.95 -4.92
CA GLY A 25 8.70 3.13 -5.57
C GLY A 25 9.71 3.85 -4.69
N TRP A 26 10.15 5.04 -5.11
CA TRP A 26 11.18 5.78 -4.38
C TRP A 26 10.82 6.09 -2.92
N ARG A 27 9.59 6.55 -2.68
CA ARG A 27 9.09 6.89 -1.33
C ARG A 27 7.68 6.37 -1.05
N HIS A 28 7.20 5.40 -1.83
CA HIS A 28 5.89 4.80 -1.64
C HIS A 28 5.96 3.29 -1.85
N SER A 29 4.98 2.59 -1.33
CA SER A 29 4.87 1.14 -1.42
C SER A 29 3.43 0.76 -1.71
N MET A 30 3.26 -0.35 -2.40
CA MET A 30 1.96 -0.89 -2.74
C MET A 30 1.95 -2.40 -2.50
N ALA A 31 0.80 -2.95 -2.14
CA ALA A 31 0.59 -4.37 -1.96
C ALA A 31 -0.82 -4.76 -2.39
N ALA A 32 -0.97 -5.91 -3.04
CA ALA A 32 -2.27 -6.49 -3.34
C ALA A 32 -2.46 -7.82 -2.61
N ASP A 33 -3.64 -8.04 -2.04
CA ASP A 33 -4.01 -9.30 -1.41
C ASP A 33 -4.52 -10.35 -2.42
N GLU A 34 -4.76 -11.58 -1.97
CA GLU A 34 -5.24 -12.68 -2.84
C GLU A 34 -6.64 -12.44 -3.45
N HIS A 35 -7.38 -11.46 -2.93
CA HIS A 35 -8.66 -11.02 -3.49
C HIS A 35 -8.48 -9.90 -4.52
N GLY A 36 -7.25 -9.44 -4.76
CA GLY A 36 -6.94 -8.36 -5.68
C GLY A 36 -7.15 -6.97 -5.09
N LYS A 37 -7.37 -6.83 -3.77
CA LYS A 37 -7.51 -5.51 -3.15
C LYS A 37 -6.15 -4.83 -3.03
N LEU A 38 -6.04 -3.61 -3.56
CA LEU A 38 -4.80 -2.84 -3.59
C LEU A 38 -4.70 -1.88 -2.40
N PHE A 39 -3.54 -1.91 -1.75
CA PHE A 39 -3.18 -1.02 -0.66
C PHE A 39 -1.96 -0.19 -1.04
N ALA A 40 -1.95 1.10 -0.70
CA ALA A 40 -0.84 2.01 -0.95
C ALA A 40 -0.48 2.80 0.31
N TRP A 41 0.80 3.08 0.51
CA TRP A 41 1.30 3.94 1.58
C TRP A 41 2.64 4.58 1.25
N GLY A 42 3.05 5.55 2.06
CA GLY A 42 4.26 6.36 1.90
C GLY A 42 3.95 7.79 1.46
N TRP A 43 4.85 8.35 0.67
CA TRP A 43 4.80 9.73 0.21
C TRP A 43 3.71 9.93 -0.85
N GLY A 44 2.80 10.87 -0.60
CA GLY A 44 1.60 11.10 -1.40
C GLY A 44 1.58 12.40 -2.19
N LYS A 45 2.64 13.23 -2.13
CA LYS A 45 2.65 14.62 -2.65
C LYS A 45 2.08 14.80 -4.05
N PHE A 46 2.25 13.84 -4.95
CA PHE A 46 1.80 13.90 -6.35
C PHE A 46 0.61 12.98 -6.65
N GLY A 47 -0.04 12.45 -5.62
CA GLY A 47 -1.20 11.56 -5.77
C GLY A 47 -0.84 10.12 -6.15
N GLN A 48 0.44 9.72 -6.09
CA GLN A 48 0.91 8.39 -6.49
C GLN A 48 0.31 7.23 -5.67
N LEU A 49 -0.29 7.52 -4.52
CA LEU A 49 -0.98 6.51 -3.71
C LEU A 49 -2.36 6.14 -4.30
N GLY A 50 -2.94 6.96 -5.18
CA GLY A 50 -4.23 6.66 -5.82
C GLY A 50 -5.46 6.74 -4.90
N ILE A 51 -5.31 7.22 -3.67
CA ILE A 51 -6.35 7.23 -2.61
C ILE A 51 -7.25 8.48 -2.63
N GLY A 52 -7.27 9.25 -3.71
CA GLY A 52 -8.02 10.53 -3.78
C GLY A 52 -7.46 11.65 -2.90
N SER A 53 -6.22 11.52 -2.43
CA SER A 53 -5.53 12.53 -1.62
C SER A 53 -4.05 12.63 -2.02
N SER A 54 -3.46 13.81 -1.78
CA SER A 54 -2.03 14.06 -1.94
C SER A 54 -1.25 14.05 -0.60
N LYS A 55 -1.90 13.62 0.48
CA LYS A 55 -1.28 13.51 1.80
C LYS A 55 -0.51 12.20 1.93
N ASP A 56 0.63 12.27 2.61
CA ASP A 56 1.41 11.09 2.97
C ASP A 56 0.60 10.15 3.86
N GLN A 57 0.78 8.85 3.65
CA GLN A 57 0.15 7.80 4.46
C GLN A 57 1.23 6.98 5.16
N ASN A 58 1.22 7.00 6.49
CA ASN A 58 2.18 6.24 7.30
C ASN A 58 1.79 4.76 7.50
N ALA A 59 0.70 4.32 6.87
CA ALA A 59 0.19 2.96 6.94
C ALA A 59 -0.55 2.61 5.63
N PRO A 60 -0.59 1.32 5.24
CA PRO A 60 -1.38 0.85 4.10
C PRO A 60 -2.82 1.36 4.16
N GLN A 61 -3.24 2.01 3.08
CA GLN A 61 -4.63 2.43 2.87
C GLN A 61 -5.18 1.75 1.63
N LEU A 62 -6.44 1.30 1.69
CA LEU A 62 -7.15 0.74 0.54
C LEU A 62 -7.31 1.80 -0.57
N VAL A 63 -6.99 1.41 -1.79
CA VAL A 63 -7.23 2.22 -2.98
C VAL A 63 -8.67 1.98 -3.44
N GLU A 64 -9.62 2.70 -2.82
CA GLU A 64 -11.07 2.51 -3.01
C GLU A 64 -11.51 2.56 -4.47
N ALA A 65 -10.85 3.39 -5.28
CA ALA A 65 -11.12 3.54 -6.71
C ALA A 65 -10.92 2.24 -7.52
N LEU A 66 -10.21 1.25 -6.96
CA LEU A 66 -9.95 -0.05 -7.58
C LEU A 66 -10.58 -1.21 -6.79
N SER A 67 -11.48 -0.93 -5.85
CA SER A 67 -12.09 -1.95 -4.98
C SER A 67 -12.94 -2.99 -5.72
N SER A 68 -13.44 -2.64 -6.91
CA SER A 68 -14.16 -3.53 -7.84
C SER A 68 -13.26 -4.35 -8.74
N GLU A 69 -11.96 -4.03 -8.80
CA GLU A 69 -11.01 -4.63 -9.73
C GLU A 69 -10.22 -5.76 -9.08
N LYS A 70 -9.81 -6.74 -9.90
CA LYS A 70 -8.92 -7.80 -9.45
C LYS A 70 -7.50 -7.51 -9.89
N ILE A 71 -6.74 -6.82 -9.03
CA ILE A 71 -5.37 -6.44 -9.34
C ILE A 71 -4.47 -7.67 -9.39
N ALA A 72 -3.83 -7.89 -10.54
CA ALA A 72 -2.92 -9.01 -10.78
C ALA A 72 -1.43 -8.61 -10.73
N GLN A 73 -1.12 -7.34 -10.98
CA GLN A 73 0.24 -6.81 -10.96
C GLN A 73 0.23 -5.34 -10.57
N VAL A 74 1.31 -4.90 -9.92
CA VAL A 74 1.61 -3.51 -9.59
C VAL A 74 3.08 -3.24 -9.91
N ALA A 75 3.39 -2.04 -10.41
CA ALA A 75 4.75 -1.59 -10.73
C ALA A 75 5.00 -0.24 -10.08
#